data_AF-A0A2D8RRT0-F1
#
_entry.id   AF-A0A2D8RRT0-F1
#
_cell.length_a   1.000
_cell.length_b   1.000
_cell.length_c   1.000
_cell.angle_alpha   90.00
_cell.angle_beta   90.00
_cell.angle_gamma   90.00
#
_symmetry.space_group_name_H-M   'P 1'
#
loop_
_entity.id
_entity.type
_entity.pdbx_description
1 polymer ?
#
loop_
_entity_poly.entity_id
_entity_poly.type
_entity_poly.pdbx_seq_one_letter_code
_entity_poly.pdbx_strand_id
1 'polypeptide(L)'
;MSESNLPLLFDETRARLDLASTPTIATLLFKHGFRNAYIQGVSALNQTDRKLVGPAFTLRYIMAREDTDQLSRGSVVRNFDF
;
A
#
# COMPACT_ATOMS: atom_id res chain seq x y z
N MET A 1 7.89 -17.57 17.57
CA MET A 1 7.37 -16.19 17.44
C MET A 1 8.37 -15.43 16.60
N SER A 2 8.25 -15.49 15.27
CA SER A 2 9.17 -14.79 14.36
C SER A 2 8.81 -13.30 14.35
N GLU A 3 9.75 -12.45 14.76
CA GLU A 3 9.64 -11.02 14.58
C GLU A 3 9.52 -10.70 13.09
N SER A 4 8.33 -10.27 12.67
CA SER A 4 8.10 -9.74 11.33
C SER A 4 8.70 -8.34 11.26
N ASN A 5 9.79 -8.18 10.52
CA ASN A 5 10.53 -6.94 10.29
C ASN A 5 9.75 -5.96 9.37
N LEU A 6 8.48 -5.69 9.70
CA LEU A 6 7.65 -4.72 8.99
C LEU A 6 8.07 -3.30 9.38
N PRO A 7 7.97 -2.32 8.46
CA PRO A 7 8.34 -0.95 8.76
C PRO A 7 7.58 -0.46 9.99
N LEU A 8 8.34 0.14 10.93
CA LEU A 8 7.92 0.59 12.24
C LEU A 8 6.82 1.66 12.15
N LEU A 9 5.56 1.25 12.03
CA LEU A 9 4.42 2.12 12.30
C LEU A 9 3.98 1.92 13.75
N PHE A 10 4.38 2.85 14.62
CA PHE A 10 3.94 2.86 16.01
C PHE A 10 2.41 3.01 16.11
N ASP A 11 1.80 2.31 17.07
CA ASP A 11 0.35 2.32 17.28
C ASP A 11 -0.19 3.74 17.57
N GLU A 12 0.59 4.56 18.27
CA GLU A 12 0.23 5.96 18.53
C GLU A 12 0.15 6.76 17.23
N THR A 13 1.14 6.64 16.35
CA THR A 13 1.15 7.30 15.04
C THR A 13 -0.03 6.83 14.20
N ARG A 14 -0.32 5.53 14.20
CA ARG A 14 -1.48 4.96 13.52
C ARG A 14 -2.80 5.56 14.02
N ALA A 15 -2.97 5.66 15.34
CA ALA A 15 -4.17 6.25 15.94
C ALA A 15 -4.35 7.72 15.56
N ARG A 16 -3.26 8.51 15.56
CA ARG A 16 -3.31 9.92 15.13
C ARG A 16 -3.66 10.07 13.65
N LEU A 17 -3.11 9.22 12.79
CA LEU A 17 -3.42 9.22 11.35
C LEU A 17 -4.88 8.83 11.07
N ASP A 18 -5.47 7.94 11.89
CA ASP A 18 -6.86 7.53 11.75
C ASP A 18 -7.86 8.67 12.04
N LEU A 19 -7.45 9.68 12.82
CA LEU A 19 -8.26 10.88 13.08
C LEU A 19 -8.23 11.87 11.91
N ALA A 20 -7.12 11.93 11.17
CA ALA A 20 -6.96 12.87 10.05
C ALA A 20 -7.70 12.39 8.78
N SER A 21 -8.05 13.32 7.90
CA SER A 21 -8.59 12.99 6.57
C SER A 21 -7.46 12.87 5.54
N THR A 22 -7.63 12.01 4.54
CA THR A 22 -6.69 11.86 3.41
C THR A 22 -6.34 13.19 2.72
N PRO A 23 -7.30 14.08 2.36
CA PRO A 23 -6.96 15.37 1.74
C PRO A 23 -6.19 16.32 2.67
N THR A 24 -6.42 16.26 3.99
CA THR A 24 -5.64 17.02 4.96
C THR A 24 -4.17 16.57 4.94
N ILE A 25 -3.92 15.26 4.99
CA ILE A 25 -2.56 14.69 4.95
C ILE A 25 -1.86 15.06 3.64
N ALA A 26 -2.54 14.90 2.50
CA ALA A 26 -1.98 15.25 1.20
C ALA A 26 -1.58 16.74 1.11
N THR A 27 -2.41 17.63 1.68
CA THR A 27 -2.12 19.06 1.72
C THR A 27 -0.93 19.39 2.64
N LEU A 28 -0.82 18.74 3.79
CA LEU A 28 0.34 18.89 4.68
C LEU A 28 1.63 18.44 3.98
N LEU A 29 1.61 17.27 3.34
CA LEU A 29 2.73 16.75 2.58
C LEU A 29 3.13 17.69 1.42
N PHE A 30 2.15 18.28 0.74
CA PHE A 30 2.39 19.31 -0.27
C PHE A 30 3.10 20.55 0.30
N LYS A 31 2.67 21.05 1.47
CA LYS A 31 3.36 22.15 2.17
C LYS A 31 4.81 21.80 2.53
N HIS A 32 5.10 20.51 2.74
CA HIS A 32 6.46 20.00 2.97
C HIS A 32 7.24 19.68 1.68
N GLY A 33 6.70 20.00 0.50
CA GLY A 33 7.39 19.85 -0.79
C GLY A 33 7.11 18.54 -1.52
N PHE A 34 6.30 17.64 -0.95
CA PHE A 34 5.91 16.39 -1.62
C PHE A 34 4.75 16.64 -2.59
N ARG A 35 5.03 16.59 -3.89
CA ARG A 35 4.02 16.86 -4.93
C ARG A 35 3.23 15.63 -5.36
N ASN A 36 3.76 14.42 -5.15
CA ASN A 36 3.18 13.14 -5.59
C ASN A 36 2.68 12.29 -4.41
N ALA A 37 2.07 12.93 -3.41
CA ALA A 37 1.65 12.29 -2.15
C ALA A 37 0.19 11.82 -2.14
N TYR A 38 -0.44 11.65 -3.31
CA TYR A 38 -1.83 11.23 -3.45
C TYR A 38 -2.02 10.42 -4.74
N ILE A 39 -2.74 9.31 -4.66
CA ILE A 39 -3.07 8.47 -5.82
C ILE A 39 -4.40 8.97 -6.40
N GLN A 40 -4.41 9.40 -7.65
CA GLN A 40 -5.61 9.89 -8.31
C GLN A 40 -6.43 8.75 -8.92
N GLY A 41 -7.75 8.96 -9.05
CA GLY A 41 -8.66 8.00 -9.68
C GLY A 41 -9.04 6.79 -8.82
N VAL A 42 -8.55 6.69 -7.58
CA VAL A 42 -8.98 5.67 -6.63
C VAL A 42 -10.29 6.08 -5.95
N SER A 43 -11.19 5.13 -5.79
CA SER A 43 -12.44 5.29 -5.05
C SER A 43 -12.71 4.03 -4.24
N ALA A 44 -13.47 4.18 -3.15
CA ALA A 44 -13.88 3.04 -2.34
C ALA A 44 -14.87 2.17 -3.13
N LEU A 45 -14.60 0.87 -3.21
CA LEU A 45 -15.49 -0.08 -3.88
C LEU A 45 -16.82 -0.23 -3.11
N ASN A 46 -16.75 -0.16 -1.78
CA ASN A 46 -17.91 -0.24 -0.89
C ASN A 46 -18.04 1.03 -0.06
N GLN A 47 -19.28 1.35 0.34
CA GLN A 47 -19.57 2.37 1.34
C GLN A 47 -19.21 1.82 2.73
N THR A 48 -17.92 1.76 3.01
CA THR A 48 -17.39 1.46 4.34
C THR A 48 -17.02 2.77 5.01
N ASP A 49 -17.54 3.00 6.22
CA ASP A 49 -17.26 4.21 7.01
C ASP A 49 -15.84 4.23 7.62
N ARG A 50 -15.05 3.17 7.40
CA ARG A 50 -13.74 2.99 8.02
C ARG A 50 -12.60 3.37 7.07
N LYS A 51 -11.74 4.27 7.53
CA LYS A 51 -10.47 4.62 6.87
C LYS A 51 -9.42 3.54 7.09
N LEU A 52 -8.47 3.44 6.17
CA LEU A 52 -7.34 2.49 6.25
C LEU A 52 -6.04 3.24 6.53
N VAL A 53 -5.37 2.84 7.60
CA VAL A 53 -4.04 3.34 7.99
C VAL A 53 -3.17 2.15 8.34
N GLY A 54 -2.00 2.07 7.69
CA GLY A 54 -1.05 0.99 7.87
C GLY A 54 0.21 1.17 7.03
N PRO A 55 1.19 0.29 7.20
CA PRO A 55 2.35 0.23 6.31
C PRO A 55 1.92 -0.06 4.87
N ALA A 56 2.63 0.53 3.91
CA ALA A 56 2.39 0.28 2.49
C ALA A 56 3.17 -0.95 2.04
N PHE A 57 2.48 -1.87 1.36
CA PHE A 57 3.10 -2.97 0.61
C PHE A 57 2.97 -2.65 -0.87
N THR A 58 4.10 -2.47 -1.53
CA THR A 58 4.15 -2.15 -2.96
C THR A 58 4.21 -3.44 -3.77
N LEU A 59 3.35 -3.55 -4.79
CA LEU A 59 3.40 -4.64 -5.76
C LEU A 59 3.63 -4.07 -7.14
N ARG A 60 4.52 -4.72 -7.90
CA ARG A 60 4.78 -4.41 -9.30
C ARG A 60 4.18 -5.51 -10.17
N TYR A 61 3.18 -5.15 -10.98
CA TYR A 61 2.67 -6.05 -11.99
C TYR A 61 3.61 -6.06 -13.20
N ILE A 62 3.99 -7.25 -13.65
CA ILE A 62 4.58 -7.50 -14.95
C ILE A 62 3.54 -8.26 -15.79
N MET A 63 3.49 -7.98 -17.10
CA MET A 63 2.60 -8.74 -17.97
C MET A 63 3.04 -10.20 -17.98
N ALA A 64 2.07 -11.11 -17.87
CA ALA A 64 2.33 -12.52 -17.98
C ALA A 64 2.79 -12.85 -19.40
N ARG A 65 3.82 -13.66 -19.49
CA ARG A 65 4.42 -14.16 -20.72
C ARG A 65 4.09 -15.63 -20.86
N GLU A 66 3.35 -16.01 -21.91
CA GLU A 66 2.96 -17.42 -22.12
C GLU A 66 4.16 -18.37 -22.21
N ASP A 67 5.31 -17.88 -22.68
CA ASP A 67 6.54 -18.66 -22.81
C ASP A 67 7.29 -18.88 -21.49
N THR A 68 7.14 -17.99 -20.52
CA THR A 68 7.91 -18.01 -19.25
C THR A 68 7.02 -18.30 -18.03
N ASP A 69 5.80 -17.77 -18.02
CA ASP A 69 4.87 -17.84 -16.90
C ASP A 69 3.91 -19.03 -17.06
N GLN A 70 4.49 -20.23 -17.10
CA GLN A 70 3.70 -21.45 -17.16
C GLN A 70 2.92 -21.65 -15.86
N LEU A 71 1.58 -21.70 -15.97
CA LEU A 71 0.66 -22.10 -14.90
C LEU A 71 0.73 -23.63 -14.68
N SER A 72 1.91 -24.17 -14.41
CA SER A 72 2.02 -25.54 -13.91
C SER A 72 1.41 -25.57 -12.50
N ARG A 73 0.80 -26.70 -12.10
CA ARG A 73 -0.01 -26.87 -10.88
C ARG A 73 0.72 -26.59 -9.55
N GLY A 74 1.97 -26.13 -9.57
CA GLY A 74 2.73 -25.70 -8.41
C GLY A 74 3.61 -24.45 -8.60
N SER A 75 3.67 -23.83 -9.78
CA SER A 75 4.44 -22.60 -10.02
C SER A 75 3.61 -21.37 -9.66
N VAL A 76 3.33 -21.19 -8.37
CA VAL A 76 3.06 -19.85 -7.84
C VAL A 76 4.31 -19.04 -8.16
N VAL A 77 4.16 -17.96 -8.93
CA VAL A 77 5.23 -17.03 -9.28
C VAL A 77 5.88 -16.56 -7.97
N ARG A 78 6.98 -17.22 -7.60
CA ARG A 78 7.78 -16.92 -6.39
C ARG A 78 8.78 -15.82 -6.68
N ASN A 79 8.35 -14.75 -7.34
CA ASN A 79 9.23 -13.60 -7.56
C ASN A 79 8.60 -12.38 -6.86
N PHE A 80 8.63 -12.43 -5.53
CA PHE A 80 8.69 -11.23 -4.71
C PHE A 80 10.16 -10.98 -4.38
N ASP A 81 10.94 -10.61 -5.38
CA ASP A 81 12.26 -10.07 -5.14
C ASP A 81 12.13 -8.54 -5.07
N PHE A 82 12.55 -7.98 -3.93
CA PHE A 82 12.70 -6.54 -3.69
C PHE A 82 13.94 -6.00 -4.38
#